data_AF-A0A420Y4V2-F1
#
_entry.id   AF-A0A420Y4V2-F1
#
_cell.length_a   1.000
_cell.length_b   1.000
_cell.length_c   1.000
_cell.angle_alpha   90.00
_cell.angle_beta   90.00
_cell.angle_gamma   90.00
#
_symmetry.space_group_name_H-M   'P 1'
#
loop_
_entity.id
_entity.type
_entity.pdbx_description
1 polymer ?
#
loop_
_entity_poly.entity_id
_entity_poly.type
_entity_poly.pdbx_seq_one_letter_code
_entity_poly.pdbx_strand_id
1 'polypeptide(L)'
;MATPVLRPTLRRFKSLLPVFRQPRTRQSSSSSSLPTHVDPATLLSTPTWSVKFLLPATSTSSERITPSQLHHLLRLSALPLPQNQEEEDRMISVLQSQLAFVRDVQSVKTDGVEPLQSIRDETEEGLREATIGLETLREALASETVFGRRKRRRRQRSVQRKEELGWDPLETASRRTGRFFVVKSGKVKE
;
A
#
# COMPACT_ATOMS: atom_id res chain seq x y z
N MET A 1 21.90 -41.88 -12.39
CA MET A 1 22.54 -41.15 -13.50
C MET A 1 21.45 -40.37 -14.21
N ALA A 2 21.18 -39.13 -13.79
CA ALA A 2 20.12 -38.29 -14.34
C ALA A 2 20.73 -36.94 -14.72
N THR A 3 20.75 -36.65 -16.02
CA THR A 3 21.27 -35.42 -16.63
C THR A 3 20.22 -34.31 -16.53
N PRO A 4 20.59 -33.07 -16.13
CA PRO A 4 19.65 -31.96 -16.12
C PRO A 4 19.43 -31.40 -17.54
N VAL A 5 18.16 -31.21 -17.88
CA VAL A 5 17.68 -30.56 -19.10
C VAL A 5 18.00 -29.07 -19.03
N LEU A 6 18.96 -28.64 -19.85
CA LEU A 6 19.30 -27.23 -20.09
C LEU A 6 18.17 -26.58 -20.89
N ARG A 7 17.52 -25.56 -20.32
CA ARG A 7 16.63 -24.68 -21.07
C ARG A 7 17.46 -23.60 -21.76
N PRO A 8 17.33 -23.42 -23.09
CA PRO A 8 18.08 -22.40 -23.81
C PRO A 8 17.52 -21.01 -23.47
N THR A 9 18.38 -20.12 -22.97
CA THR A 9 18.11 -18.68 -22.93
C THR A 9 18.35 -18.10 -24.32
N LEU A 10 17.28 -17.73 -25.01
CA LEU A 10 17.39 -16.98 -26.26
C LEU A 10 17.79 -15.54 -25.94
N ARG A 11 19.08 -15.27 -26.21
CA ARG A 11 19.66 -13.96 -26.41
C ARG A 11 19.26 -13.39 -27.78
N ARG A 12 19.20 -12.05 -27.83
CA ARG A 12 19.13 -11.14 -28.99
C ARG A 12 17.73 -11.05 -29.62
N PHE A 13 17.25 -9.86 -30.00
CA PHE A 13 17.97 -8.75 -30.63
C PHE A 13 17.59 -7.39 -30.06
N LYS A 14 18.60 -6.53 -29.94
CA LYS A 14 18.46 -5.09 -29.75
C LYS A 14 17.84 -4.51 -31.03
N SER A 15 16.58 -4.12 -31.00
CA SER A 15 16.08 -3.12 -31.94
C SER A 15 16.46 -1.75 -31.37
N LEU A 16 17.40 -1.11 -32.05
CA LEU A 16 17.73 0.30 -31.88
C LEU A 16 16.56 1.10 -32.45
N LEU A 17 15.54 1.35 -31.64
CA LEU A 17 14.64 2.47 -31.90
C LEU A 17 15.20 3.67 -31.14
N PRO A 18 15.39 4.82 -31.81
CA PRO A 18 15.93 5.99 -31.17
C PRO A 18 14.98 6.38 -30.05
N VAL A 19 15.46 6.24 -28.80
CA VAL A 19 14.89 6.97 -27.69
C VAL A 19 14.96 8.43 -28.10
N PHE A 20 13.81 9.02 -28.39
CA PHE A 20 13.69 10.46 -28.56
C PHE A 20 13.89 11.08 -27.17
N ARG A 21 15.14 11.05 -26.69
CA ARG A 21 15.62 11.97 -25.67
C ARG A 21 15.51 13.32 -26.33
N GLN A 22 14.43 14.05 -26.06
CA GLN A 22 14.53 15.49 -26.17
C GLN A 22 15.61 15.91 -25.16
N PRO A 23 16.78 16.41 -25.61
CA PRO A 23 17.58 17.16 -24.69
C PRO A 23 16.70 18.35 -24.31
N ARG A 24 16.28 18.41 -23.06
CA ARG A 24 15.82 19.67 -22.49
C ARG A 24 17.08 20.52 -22.39
N THR A 25 17.52 21.06 -23.52
CA THR A 25 18.45 22.17 -23.55
C THR A 25 17.74 23.26 -22.78
N ARG A 26 18.13 23.44 -21.53
CA ARG A 26 17.83 24.63 -20.77
C ARG A 26 18.62 25.72 -21.49
N GLN A 27 18.06 26.24 -22.57
CA GLN A 27 18.58 27.38 -23.27
C GLN A 27 18.43 28.54 -22.28
N SER A 28 19.51 28.83 -21.58
CA SER A 28 19.73 30.13 -20.96
C SER A 28 19.90 31.12 -22.10
N SER A 29 18.77 31.55 -22.67
CA SER A 29 18.70 32.70 -23.56
C SER A 29 18.75 33.96 -22.69
N SER A 30 19.96 34.45 -22.47
CA SER A 30 20.17 35.83 -22.07
C SER A 30 19.79 36.75 -23.23
N SER A 31 19.06 37.82 -22.89
CA SER A 31 18.68 39.00 -23.68
C SER A 31 17.65 38.83 -24.81
N SER A 32 16.36 38.82 -24.42
CA SER A 32 15.32 39.64 -25.05
C SER A 32 14.35 40.11 -23.96
N SER A 33 14.08 41.41 -23.92
CA SER A 33 13.23 42.15 -22.98
C SER A 33 12.09 41.35 -22.34
N LEU A 34 12.08 41.29 -21.01
CA LEU A 34 11.00 40.75 -20.18
C LEU A 34 9.71 41.54 -20.43
N PRO A 35 8.57 40.92 -20.81
CA PRO A 35 7.27 41.52 -20.53
C PRO A 35 7.08 41.48 -19.01
N THR A 36 7.34 42.61 -18.37
CA THR A 36 7.05 42.88 -16.97
C THR A 36 5.53 42.87 -16.76
N HIS A 37 5.07 42.03 -15.84
CA HIS A 37 3.69 41.91 -15.36
C HIS A 37 2.71 41.21 -16.32
N VAL A 38 2.72 39.87 -16.32
CA VAL A 38 1.58 39.10 -16.83
C VAL A 38 0.42 39.33 -15.87
N ASP A 39 -0.63 40.01 -16.32
CA ASP A 39 -1.81 40.29 -15.51
C ASP A 39 -2.51 38.97 -15.16
N PRO A 40 -2.56 38.55 -13.88
CA PRO A 40 -3.18 37.29 -13.48
C PRO A 40 -4.65 37.21 -13.92
N ALA A 41 -5.36 38.33 -14.06
CA ALA A 41 -6.73 38.35 -14.55
C ALA A 41 -6.85 37.85 -15.99
N THR A 42 -5.87 38.13 -16.85
CA THR A 42 -5.85 37.66 -18.25
C THR A 42 -5.46 36.19 -18.40
N LEU A 43 -4.68 35.64 -17.45
CA LEU A 43 -4.34 34.22 -17.41
C LEU A 43 -5.48 33.37 -16.86
N LEU A 44 -6.17 33.87 -15.85
CA LEU A 44 -7.29 33.18 -15.19
C LEU A 44 -8.61 33.31 -15.97
N SER A 45 -8.70 34.25 -16.92
CA SER A 45 -9.90 34.43 -17.76
C SER A 45 -10.02 33.40 -18.87
N THR A 46 -8.92 32.80 -19.32
CA THR A 46 -8.94 31.64 -20.20
C THR A 46 -9.08 30.36 -19.38
N PRO A 47 -10.25 29.69 -19.37
CA PRO A 47 -10.43 28.49 -18.56
C PRO A 47 -9.62 27.36 -19.19
N THR A 48 -8.45 27.07 -18.63
CA THR A 48 -7.58 26.04 -19.20
C THR A 48 -8.20 24.67 -18.97
N TRP A 49 -8.51 24.30 -17.72
CA TRP A 49 -9.45 23.22 -17.36
C TRP A 49 -9.92 23.47 -15.93
N SER A 50 -11.20 23.34 -15.61
CA SER A 50 -11.65 23.33 -14.21
C SER A 50 -11.58 21.90 -13.67
N VAL A 51 -11.07 21.72 -12.46
CA VAL A 51 -11.02 20.43 -11.75
C VAL A 51 -12.41 19.77 -11.69
N LYS A 52 -13.48 20.57 -11.66
CA LYS A 52 -14.86 20.07 -11.68
C LYS A 52 -15.23 19.33 -12.97
N PHE A 53 -14.60 19.65 -14.11
CA PHE A 53 -14.82 18.92 -15.37
C PHE A 53 -14.09 17.58 -15.42
N LEU A 54 -13.07 17.39 -14.57
CA LEU A 54 -12.33 16.13 -14.49
C LEU A 54 -12.99 15.13 -13.53
N LEU A 55 -13.92 15.58 -12.69
CA LEU A 55 -14.73 14.71 -11.85
C LEU A 55 -15.86 14.12 -12.69
N PRO A 56 -16.13 12.81 -12.60
CA PRO A 56 -17.17 12.17 -13.39
C PRO A 56 -18.53 12.77 -13.00
N ALA A 57 -19.35 13.04 -14.03
CA ALA A 57 -20.76 13.28 -13.81
C ALA A 57 -21.33 12.03 -13.14
N THR A 58 -21.93 12.22 -11.97
CA THR A 58 -22.53 11.19 -11.13
C THR A 58 -23.25 10.14 -11.98
N SER A 59 -22.95 8.85 -11.74
CA SER A 59 -23.78 7.66 -12.07
C SER A 59 -23.47 6.75 -13.28
N THR A 60 -22.29 6.76 -13.88
CA THR A 60 -21.95 5.80 -14.98
C THR A 60 -21.19 4.54 -14.55
N SER A 61 -21.14 4.19 -13.26
CA SER A 61 -20.51 2.94 -12.81
C SER A 61 -21.46 1.75 -12.97
N SER A 62 -21.00 0.70 -13.66
CA SER A 62 -21.76 -0.54 -13.95
C SER A 62 -21.86 -1.48 -12.75
N GLU A 63 -20.97 -1.38 -11.76
CA GLU A 63 -20.95 -2.22 -10.56
C GLU A 63 -21.59 -1.49 -9.38
N ARG A 64 -22.89 -1.73 -9.17
CA ARG A 64 -23.60 -1.28 -7.97
C ARG A 64 -23.27 -2.22 -6.81
N ILE A 65 -22.85 -1.63 -5.68
CA ILE A 65 -22.63 -2.38 -4.44
C ILE A 65 -23.96 -2.92 -3.95
N THR A 66 -24.02 -4.22 -3.67
CA THR A 66 -25.20 -4.85 -3.08
C THR A 66 -25.19 -4.73 -1.55
N PRO A 67 -26.36 -4.70 -0.90
CA PRO A 67 -26.51 -4.84 0.56
C PRO A 67 -25.64 -5.96 1.17
N SER A 68 -25.64 -7.13 0.52
CA SER A 68 -24.86 -8.29 0.96
C SER A 68 -23.35 -8.04 0.98
N GLN A 69 -22.84 -7.30 -0.01
CA GLN A 69 -21.43 -6.90 -0.07
C GLN A 69 -21.10 -5.88 1.02
N LEU A 70 -22.01 -4.93 1.29
CA LEU A 70 -21.84 -3.99 2.39
C LEU A 70 -21.75 -4.74 3.73
N HIS A 71 -22.67 -5.67 4.01
CA HIS A 71 -22.61 -6.50 5.22
C HIS A 71 -21.33 -7.33 5.30
N HIS A 72 -20.85 -7.85 4.18
CA HIS A 72 -19.59 -8.57 4.12
C HIS A 72 -18.40 -7.67 4.49
N LEU A 73 -18.35 -6.45 3.94
CA LEU A 73 -17.31 -5.47 4.24
C LEU A 73 -17.33 -5.06 5.72
N LEU A 74 -18.50 -4.82 6.30
CA LEU A 74 -18.63 -4.50 7.73
C LEU A 74 -18.11 -5.62 8.61
N ARG A 75 -18.34 -6.88 8.22
CA ARG A 75 -17.80 -8.04 8.92
C ARG A 75 -16.28 -8.12 8.83
N LEU A 76 -15.69 -7.80 7.68
CA LEU A 76 -14.23 -7.77 7.50
C LEU A 76 -13.57 -6.64 8.29
N SER A 77 -14.23 -5.49 8.40
CA SER A 77 -13.75 -4.35 9.19
C SER A 77 -14.14 -4.43 10.68
N ALA A 78 -14.79 -5.51 11.10
CA ALA A 78 -15.27 -5.72 12.47
C ALA A 78 -16.20 -4.59 12.98
N LEU A 79 -16.99 -3.98 12.07
CA LEU A 79 -18.00 -2.99 12.37
C LEU A 79 -19.38 -3.64 12.60
N PRO A 80 -20.27 -2.99 13.39
CA PRO A 80 -21.64 -3.47 13.58
C PRO A 80 -22.46 -3.36 12.28
N LEU A 81 -23.52 -4.17 12.17
CA LEU A 81 -24.47 -4.08 11.06
C LEU A 81 -25.35 -2.83 11.20
N PRO A 82 -25.84 -2.27 10.07
CA PRO A 82 -26.71 -1.09 10.09
C PRO A 82 -28.01 -1.40 10.83
N GLN A 83 -28.53 -0.43 11.57
CA GLN A 83 -29.75 -0.63 12.37
C GLN A 83 -31.01 -0.48 11.51
N ASN A 84 -30.93 0.38 10.48
CA ASN A 84 -32.06 0.76 9.63
C ASN A 84 -31.66 0.73 8.15
N GLN A 85 -32.64 0.51 7.27
CA GLN A 85 -32.43 0.52 5.81
C GLN A 85 -31.95 1.90 5.31
N GLU A 86 -32.45 2.99 5.90
CA GLU A 86 -31.99 4.34 5.52
C GLU A 86 -30.50 4.57 5.79
N GLU A 87 -29.97 3.97 6.86
CA GLU A 87 -28.55 4.05 7.19
C GLU A 87 -27.74 3.23 6.18
N GLU A 88 -28.22 2.03 5.84
CA GLU A 88 -27.62 1.17 4.83
C GLU A 88 -27.55 1.87 3.46
N ASP A 89 -28.64 2.49 3.00
CA ASP A 89 -28.69 3.21 1.72
C ASP A 89 -27.73 4.41 1.69
N ARG A 90 -27.62 5.15 2.80
CA ARG A 90 -26.64 6.23 2.94
C ARG A 90 -25.22 5.71 2.85
N MET A 91 -24.91 4.60 3.51
CA MET A 91 -23.58 3.98 3.46
C MET A 91 -23.26 3.48 2.05
N ILE A 92 -24.21 2.85 1.36
CA ILE A 92 -24.06 2.41 -0.04
C ILE A 92 -23.77 3.61 -0.95
N SER A 93 -24.54 4.70 -0.81
CA SER A 93 -24.35 5.93 -1.59
C SER A 93 -22.96 6.52 -1.40
N VAL A 94 -22.49 6.61 -0.15
CA VAL A 94 -21.13 7.08 0.17
C VAL A 94 -20.08 6.17 -0.48
N LEU A 95 -20.21 4.85 -0.35
CA LEU A 95 -19.25 3.89 -0.89
C LEU A 95 -19.22 3.95 -2.43
N GLN A 96 -20.37 4.11 -3.09
CA GLN A 96 -20.44 4.32 -4.53
C GLN A 96 -19.72 5.60 -4.97
N SER A 97 -19.88 6.70 -4.22
CA SER A 97 -19.17 7.96 -4.51
C SER A 97 -17.66 7.82 -4.39
N GLN A 98 -17.19 7.08 -3.37
CA GLN A 98 -15.77 6.78 -3.16
C GLN A 98 -15.20 5.90 -4.27
N LEU A 99 -15.93 4.87 -4.69
CA LEU A 99 -15.49 4.00 -5.78
C LEU A 99 -15.42 4.73 -7.11
N ALA A 100 -16.36 5.63 -7.41
CA ALA A 100 -16.30 6.44 -8.62
C ALA A 100 -14.94 7.17 -8.71
N PHE A 101 -14.55 7.86 -7.65
CA PHE A 101 -13.25 8.53 -7.57
C PHE A 101 -12.07 7.58 -7.75
N VAL A 102 -12.07 6.41 -7.11
CA VAL A 102 -10.98 5.42 -7.27
C VAL A 102 -10.89 4.91 -8.70
N ARG A 103 -12.02 4.70 -9.38
CA ARG A 103 -12.03 4.24 -10.79
C ARG A 103 -11.45 5.29 -11.73
N ASP A 104 -11.67 6.57 -11.46
CA ASP A 104 -11.05 7.64 -12.25
C ASP A 104 -9.52 7.60 -12.13
N VAL A 105 -9.00 7.39 -10.93
CA VAL A 105 -7.55 7.18 -10.72
C VAL A 105 -7.05 5.95 -11.46
N GLN A 106 -7.82 4.86 -11.47
CA GLN A 106 -7.46 3.62 -12.19
C GLN A 106 -7.53 3.79 -13.72
N SER A 107 -8.30 4.75 -14.23
CA SER A 107 -8.38 5.01 -15.68
C SER A 107 -7.11 5.63 -16.26
N VAL A 108 -6.22 6.14 -15.40
CA VAL A 108 -4.95 6.74 -15.81
C VAL A 108 -4.03 5.65 -16.37
N LYS A 109 -3.45 5.92 -17.55
CA LYS A 109 -2.49 5.02 -18.19
C LYS A 109 -1.22 4.88 -17.35
N THR A 110 -1.01 3.71 -16.78
CA THR A 110 0.13 3.37 -15.89
C THR A 110 1.12 2.39 -16.53
N ASP A 111 1.08 2.23 -17.85
CA ASP A 111 1.94 1.30 -18.59
C ASP A 111 3.43 1.60 -18.34
N GLY A 112 4.17 0.59 -17.86
CA GLY A 112 5.63 0.66 -17.66
C GLY A 112 6.08 1.32 -16.36
N VAL A 113 5.17 1.56 -15.41
CA VAL A 113 5.50 2.09 -14.07
C VAL A 113 5.35 0.98 -13.03
N GLU A 114 6.37 0.78 -12.20
CA GLU A 114 6.29 -0.16 -11.07
C GLU A 114 5.54 0.48 -9.89
N PRO A 115 4.65 -0.25 -9.19
CA PRO A 115 3.95 0.29 -8.03
C PRO A 115 4.91 0.61 -6.89
N LEU A 116 4.90 1.87 -6.43
CA LEU A 116 5.63 2.29 -5.24
C LEU A 116 5.04 1.60 -3.99
N GLN A 117 5.81 0.76 -3.30
CA GLN A 117 5.32 -0.03 -2.17
C GLN A 117 5.33 0.77 -0.86
N SER A 118 6.33 1.64 -0.71
CA SER A 118 6.50 2.49 0.47
C SER A 118 7.28 3.74 0.10
N ILE A 119 7.11 4.81 0.87
CA ILE A 119 7.89 6.04 0.68
C ILE A 119 9.31 5.77 1.21
N ARG A 120 10.18 5.24 0.34
CA ARG A 120 11.57 4.92 0.60
C ARG A 120 12.40 5.20 -0.64
N ASP A 121 13.72 5.22 -0.44
CA ASP A 121 14.65 5.24 -1.54
C ASP A 121 14.71 3.84 -2.19
N GLU A 122 14.03 3.69 -3.34
CA GLU A 122 14.02 2.47 -4.14
C GLU A 122 15.19 2.40 -5.14
N THR A 123 16.17 3.32 -5.04
CA THR A 123 17.43 3.19 -5.80
C THR A 123 18.17 1.91 -5.40
N GLU A 124 19.04 1.41 -6.27
CA GLU A 124 19.86 0.24 -5.96
C GLU A 124 20.69 0.42 -4.69
N GLU A 125 21.10 1.65 -4.38
CA GLU A 125 21.86 2.01 -3.19
C GLU A 125 20.97 1.94 -1.94
N GLY A 126 19.79 2.59 -1.97
CA GLY A 126 18.82 2.52 -0.87
C GLY A 126 18.33 1.09 -0.58
N LEU A 127 18.17 0.27 -1.62
CA LEU A 127 17.85 -1.14 -1.47
C LEU A 127 18.98 -1.94 -0.81
N ARG A 128 20.25 -1.71 -1.19
CA ARG A 128 21.41 -2.39 -0.58
C ARG A 128 21.55 -2.03 0.90
N GLU A 129 21.35 -0.77 1.25
CA GLU A 129 21.39 -0.31 2.64
C GLU A 129 20.25 -0.88 3.48
N ALA A 130 19.02 -0.92 2.94
CA ALA A 130 17.86 -1.47 3.64
C ALA A 130 17.89 -3.01 3.73
N THR A 131 18.62 -3.68 2.84
CA THR A 131 18.69 -5.15 2.79
C THR A 131 19.52 -5.68 3.95
N ILE A 132 18.85 -6.35 4.88
CA ILE A 132 19.51 -7.07 5.97
C ILE A 132 20.12 -8.37 5.40
N GLY A 133 21.43 -8.35 5.17
CA GLY A 133 22.18 -9.48 4.63
C GLY A 133 22.34 -10.67 5.60
N LEU A 134 22.90 -11.77 5.10
CA LEU A 134 23.22 -12.94 5.94
C LEU A 134 24.36 -12.67 6.91
N GLU A 135 25.27 -11.76 6.57
CA GLU A 135 26.39 -11.37 7.43
C GLU A 135 25.89 -10.70 8.71
N THR A 136 24.96 -9.75 8.59
CA THR A 136 24.36 -9.07 9.74
C THR A 136 23.51 -10.03 10.58
N LEU A 137 22.90 -11.05 9.97
CA LEU A 137 22.13 -12.08 10.68
C LEU A 137 22.98 -13.24 11.23
N ARG A 138 24.28 -13.30 10.92
CA ARG A 138 25.14 -14.46 11.19
C ARG A 138 25.15 -14.83 12.68
N GLU A 139 25.31 -13.84 13.55
CA GLU A 139 25.33 -14.05 15.00
C GLU A 139 23.96 -14.51 15.53
N ALA A 140 22.88 -13.90 15.06
CA ALA A 140 21.52 -14.29 15.43
C ALA A 140 21.21 -15.73 14.98
N LEU A 141 21.62 -16.12 13.77
CA LEU A 141 21.46 -17.48 13.25
C LEU A 141 22.36 -18.50 13.95
N ALA A 142 23.55 -18.10 14.41
CA ALA A 142 24.46 -18.95 15.18
C ALA A 142 23.89 -19.28 16.57
N SER A 143 23.13 -18.37 17.16
CA SER A 143 22.45 -18.57 18.45
C SER A 143 21.23 -19.49 18.38
N GLU A 144 20.85 -19.98 17.20
CA GLU A 144 19.68 -20.85 17.04
C GLU A 144 19.97 -22.29 17.45
N THR A 145 19.03 -22.87 18.20
CA THR A 145 19.11 -24.26 18.63
C THR A 145 18.23 -25.15 17.77
N VAL A 146 18.69 -26.36 17.51
CA VAL A 146 17.95 -27.36 16.72
C VAL A 146 16.99 -28.11 17.64
N PHE A 147 15.69 -28.05 17.34
CA PHE A 147 14.66 -28.68 18.19
C PHE A 147 13.88 -29.78 17.48
N GLY A 148 13.65 -30.88 18.22
CA GLY A 148 12.78 -31.99 17.82
C GLY A 148 13.35 -32.90 16.72
N ARG A 149 12.60 -33.96 16.38
CA ARG A 149 13.02 -34.98 15.40
C ARG A 149 13.29 -34.43 14.00
N ARG A 150 12.54 -33.40 13.58
CA ARG A 150 12.68 -32.74 12.27
C ARG A 150 13.78 -31.68 12.22
N LYS A 151 14.60 -31.56 13.29
CA LYS A 151 15.75 -30.66 13.38
C LYS A 151 15.46 -29.22 12.92
N ARG A 152 14.29 -28.67 13.29
CA ARG A 152 13.95 -27.28 12.95
C ARG A 152 14.76 -26.35 13.86
N ARG A 153 15.52 -25.43 13.27
CA ARG A 153 16.21 -24.37 14.01
C ARG A 153 15.18 -23.43 14.64
N ARG A 154 15.39 -23.09 15.91
CA ARG A 154 14.56 -22.15 16.68
C ARG A 154 15.49 -21.16 17.37
N ARG A 155 15.14 -19.87 17.27
CA ARG A 155 15.82 -18.83 18.04
C ARG A 155 15.62 -19.09 19.53
N GLN A 156 16.73 -19.17 20.26
CA GLN A 156 16.67 -19.25 21.71
C GLN A 156 16.26 -17.87 22.23
N ARG A 157 15.13 -17.80 22.95
CA ARG A 157 14.80 -16.56 23.67
C ARG A 157 15.85 -16.38 24.76
N SER A 158 16.65 -15.32 24.69
CA SER A 158 17.56 -14.97 25.78
C SER A 158 16.74 -14.81 27.07
N VAL A 159 17.18 -15.50 28.11
CA VAL A 159 16.51 -15.50 29.44
C VAL A 159 16.46 -14.08 30.03
N GLN A 160 17.41 -13.23 29.63
CA GLN A 160 17.54 -11.83 30.04
C GLN A 160 16.34 -10.93 29.66
N ARG A 161 15.48 -11.31 28.71
CA ARG A 161 14.32 -10.46 28.35
C ARG A 161 13.17 -10.51 29.36
N LYS A 162 13.20 -11.42 30.33
CA LYS A 162 12.06 -11.65 31.24
C LYS A 162 12.04 -10.78 32.50
N GLU A 163 13.16 -10.20 32.92
CA GLU A 163 13.22 -9.55 34.25
C GLU A 163 12.85 -8.06 34.25
N GLU A 164 13.02 -7.30 33.16
CA GLU A 164 12.77 -5.85 33.19
C GLU A 164 12.17 -5.30 31.90
N LEU A 165 10.93 -5.69 31.66
CA LEU A 165 10.02 -4.78 31.01
C LEU A 165 8.95 -4.56 32.08
N GLY A 166 9.20 -3.62 33.01
CA GLY A 166 8.34 -3.31 34.15
C GLY A 166 6.96 -2.75 33.78
N TRP A 167 6.51 -2.96 32.53
CA TRP A 167 5.15 -2.68 32.11
C TRP A 167 4.29 -3.92 32.35
N ASP A 168 3.18 -3.73 33.04
CA ASP A 168 2.16 -4.78 33.18
C ASP A 168 1.36 -4.83 31.86
N PRO A 169 1.38 -5.95 31.12
CA PRO A 169 0.60 -6.08 29.89
C PRO A 169 -0.91 -5.89 30.06
N LEU A 170 -1.40 -5.96 31.29
CA LEU A 170 -2.81 -5.82 31.63
C LEU A 170 -3.19 -4.44 32.16
N GLU A 171 -2.24 -3.50 32.27
CA GLU A 171 -2.47 -2.18 32.87
C GLU A 171 -3.53 -1.37 32.09
N THR A 172 -3.47 -1.39 30.76
CA THR A 172 -4.41 -0.68 29.88
C THR A 172 -5.71 -1.47 29.63
N ALA A 173 -5.86 -2.67 30.19
CA ALA A 173 -7.01 -3.52 29.91
C ALA A 173 -8.25 -3.07 30.70
N SER A 174 -9.35 -2.80 30.01
CA SER A 174 -10.63 -2.46 30.65
C SER A 174 -11.21 -3.61 31.49
N ARG A 175 -10.94 -4.87 31.11
CA ARG A 175 -11.41 -6.07 31.82
C ARG A 175 -10.34 -7.14 31.87
N ARG A 176 -10.01 -7.58 33.09
CA ARG A 176 -9.02 -8.64 33.35
C ARG A 176 -9.54 -9.64 34.38
N THR A 177 -9.08 -10.88 34.27
CA THR A 177 -9.24 -11.89 35.32
C THR A 177 -7.89 -12.53 35.59
N GLY A 178 -7.34 -12.27 36.78
CA GLY A 178 -5.95 -12.62 37.10
C GLY A 178 -4.98 -12.13 36.02
N ARG A 179 -4.32 -13.07 35.34
CA ARG A 179 -3.30 -12.83 34.31
C ARG A 179 -3.83 -12.88 32.86
N PHE A 180 -5.15 -12.76 32.68
CA PHE A 180 -5.79 -12.93 31.36
C PHE A 180 -6.69 -11.76 31.00
N PHE A 181 -6.73 -11.44 29.70
CA PHE A 181 -7.75 -10.58 29.11
C PHE A 181 -9.09 -11.32 29.06
N VAL A 182 -10.19 -10.65 29.40
CA VAL A 182 -11.53 -11.24 29.37
C VAL A 182 -12.33 -10.66 28.21
N VAL A 183 -12.61 -11.48 27.21
CA VAL A 183 -13.49 -11.14 26.08
C VAL A 183 -14.82 -11.85 26.27
N LYS A 184 -15.94 -11.11 26.12
CA LYS A 184 -17.28 -11.72 26.13
C LYS A 184 -17.44 -12.53 24.83
N SER A 185 -17.48 -13.85 24.93
CA SER A 185 -17.84 -14.69 23.78
C SER A 185 -19.36 -14.64 23.59
N GLY A 186 -19.83 -14.31 22.39
CA GLY A 186 -21.25 -14.09 22.05
C GLY A 186 -22.15 -15.33 22.05
N LYS A 187 -21.81 -16.40 22.79
CA LYS A 187 -22.71 -17.54 22.97
C LYS A 187 -23.75 -17.20 24.04
N VAL A 188 -24.81 -16.50 23.62
CA VAL A 188 -26.09 -16.59 24.32
C VAL A 188 -26.54 -18.05 24.12
N LYS A 189 -26.49 -18.86 25.17
CA LYS A 189 -27.25 -20.11 25.20
C LYS A 189 -28.71 -19.70 25.30
N GLU A 190 -29.48 -19.95 24.24
CA GLU A 190 -30.90 -20.26 24.41
C GLU A 190 -31.05 -21.54 25.22
#